data_AF-A0A2S8BDI9-F1
#
_entry.id   AF-A0A2S8BDI9-F1
#
_cell.length_a   1.000
_cell.length_b   1.000
_cell.length_c   1.000
_cell.angle_alpha   90.00
_cell.angle_beta   90.00
_cell.angle_gamma   90.00
#
_symmetry.space_group_name_H-M   'P 1'
#
loop_
_entity.id
_entity.type
_entity.pdbx_description
1 polymer ?
#
loop_
_entity_poly.entity_id
_entity_poly.type
_entity_poly.pdbx_seq_one_letter_code
_entity_poly.pdbx_strand_id
1 'polypeptide(L)' 'MPGLPFDDATATVPHDGGRVPGPAGVYVTGWIKRGPTGFIGTNKSCAQETVRSLVADYNAGLLQVSGLSVR' A
#
# COMPACT_ATOMS: atom_id res chain seq x y z
N MET A 1 -11.02 7.00 6.62
CA MET A 1 -9.73 7.66 6.92
C MET A 1 -9.70 8.96 6.15
N PRO A 2 -9.70 10.12 6.81
CA PRO A 2 -9.55 11.40 6.11
C PRO A 2 -8.24 11.40 5.31
N GLY A 3 -8.29 11.74 4.02
CA GLY A 3 -7.10 11.90 3.18
C GLY A 3 -6.59 10.66 2.43
N LEU A 4 -7.22 9.48 2.57
CA LEU A 4 -6.91 8.35 1.70
C LEU A 4 -7.63 8.53 0.36
N PRO A 5 -6.93 8.57 -0.80
CA PRO A 5 -7.59 8.65 -2.09
C PRO A 5 -8.46 7.42 -2.32
N PHE A 6 -9.62 7.63 -2.94
CA PHE A 6 -10.56 6.56 -3.27
C PHE A 6 -11.14 6.84 -4.65
N ASP A 7 -11.21 5.80 -5.48
CA ASP A 7 -11.85 5.84 -6.78
C ASP A 7 -13.24 5.20 -6.66
N ASP A 8 -14.28 6.04 -6.67
CA ASP A 8 -15.68 5.60 -6.56
C ASP A 8 -16.13 4.73 -7.73
N ALA A 9 -15.51 4.84 -8.91
CA ALA A 9 -15.91 4.05 -10.08
C ALA A 9 -15.49 2.57 -9.94
N THR A 10 -14.32 2.32 -9.35
CA THR A 10 -13.77 0.96 -9.16
C THR A 10 -13.92 0.45 -7.74
N ALA A 11 -14.31 1.31 -6.79
CA ALA A 11 -14.32 1.06 -5.36
C ALA A 11 -12.95 0.59 -4.82
N THR A 12 -11.87 1.18 -5.35
CA THR A 12 -10.49 0.87 -4.95
C THR A 12 -9.72 2.11 -4.52
N VAL A 13 -8.57 1.90 -3.88
CA VAL A 13 -7.61 2.97 -3.58
C VAL A 13 -6.58 3.01 -4.70
N PRO A 14 -6.43 4.15 -5.42
CA PRO A 14 -5.39 4.32 -6.43
C PRO A 14 -4.00 4.03 -5.86
N HIS A 15 -3.17 3.29 -6.59
CA HIS A 15 -1.85 2.88 -6.11
C HIS A 15 -0.86 2.59 -7.24
N ASP A 16 0.44 2.58 -6.92
CA ASP A 16 1.50 2.02 -7.77
C ASP A 16 2.25 0.90 -7.02
N GLY A 17 2.14 -0.35 -7.49
CA GLY A 17 2.72 -1.51 -6.81
C GLY A 17 2.25 -1.68 -5.35
N GLY A 18 1.08 -1.15 -4.99
CA GLY A 18 0.56 -1.09 -3.62
C GLY A 18 0.90 0.19 -2.84
N ARG A 19 1.74 1.10 -3.36
CA ARG A 19 1.99 2.42 -2.75
C ARG A 19 0.84 3.37 -3.02
N VAL A 20 0.29 3.98 -1.99
CA VAL A 20 -0.77 4.98 -2.14
C VAL A 20 -0.11 6.35 -2.37
N PRO A 21 -0.54 7.14 -3.38
CA PRO A 21 0.00 8.48 -3.59
C PRO A 21 -0.35 9.40 -2.43
N GLY A 22 0.54 10.36 -2.14
CA GLY A 22 0.41 11.28 -1.01
C GLY A 22 1.48 11.01 0.06
N PRO A 23 1.12 10.88 1.35
CA PRO A 23 2.09 10.69 2.41
C PRO A 23 2.82 9.34 2.27
N ALA A 24 4.15 9.39 2.36
CA ALA A 24 4.98 8.18 2.37
C ALA A 24 4.58 7.24 3.51
N GLY A 25 4.67 5.93 3.28
CA GLY A 25 4.37 4.91 4.29
C GLY A 25 2.95 4.34 4.25
N VAL A 26 2.10 4.77 3.31
CA VAL A 26 0.75 4.22 3.14
C VAL A 26 0.71 3.21 1.99
N TYR A 27 0.20 2.01 2.27
CA TYR A 27 0.13 0.91 1.32
C TYR A 27 -1.23 0.21 1.35
N VAL A 28 -1.60 -0.39 0.22
CA VAL A 28 -2.82 -1.19 0.07
C VAL A 28 -2.55 -2.57 -0.49
N THR A 29 -3.41 -3.52 -0.15
CA THR A 29 -3.38 -4.91 -0.66
C THR A 29 -4.80 -5.50 -0.66
N GLY A 30 -4.98 -6.68 -1.25
CA GLY A 30 -6.26 -7.37 -1.29
C GLY A 30 -7.31 -6.66 -2.16
N TRP A 31 -8.58 -6.73 -1.76
CA TRP A 31 -9.69 -6.20 -2.56
C TRP A 31 -9.71 -4.69 -2.68
N ILE A 32 -9.31 -3.94 -1.65
CA ILE A 32 -9.22 -2.47 -1.76
C ILE A 32 -8.17 -2.02 -2.80
N LYS A 33 -7.24 -2.92 -3.16
CA LYS A 33 -6.21 -2.71 -4.19
C LYS A 33 -6.68 -3.13 -5.59
N ARG A 34 -7.43 -4.22 -5.73
CA ARG A 34 -7.71 -4.86 -7.04
C ARG A 34 -9.19 -5.10 -7.36
N GLY A 35 -10.10 -4.59 -6.51
CA GLY A 35 -11.51 -4.91 -6.55
C GLY A 35 -11.86 -6.28 -5.95
N PRO A 36 -13.16 -6.55 -5.74
CA PRO A 36 -13.66 -7.72 -4.99
C PRO A 36 -13.71 -8.99 -5.84
N THR A 37 -12.57 -9.39 -6.41
CA THR A 37 -12.46 -10.59 -7.26
C THR A 37 -11.31 -11.51 -6.81
N GLY A 38 -11.34 -12.76 -7.29
CA GLY A 38 -10.35 -13.79 -6.95
C GLY A 38 -10.69 -14.60 -5.69
N PHE A 39 -9.87 -15.61 -5.41
CA PHE A 39 -9.99 -16.46 -4.22
C PHE A 39 -8.98 -16.06 -3.15
N ILE A 40 -9.02 -16.70 -1.98
CA ILE A 40 -8.14 -16.39 -0.82
C ILE A 40 -6.65 -16.38 -1.23
N GLY A 41 -6.20 -17.31 -2.08
CA GLY A 41 -4.81 -17.37 -2.54
C GLY A 41 -4.40 -16.22 -3.46
N THR A 42 -5.34 -15.61 -4.19
CA THR A 42 -5.04 -14.43 -5.01
C THR A 42 -4.58 -13.25 -4.12
N ASN A 43 -5.05 -13.17 -2.87
CA ASN A 43 -4.61 -12.15 -1.92
C ASN A 43 -3.16 -12.36 -1.45
N LYS A 44 -2.67 -13.60 -1.43
CA LYS A 44 -1.27 -13.88 -1.07
C LYS A 44 -0.29 -13.23 -2.05
N SER A 45 -0.46 -13.47 -3.35
CA SER A 45 0.39 -12.86 -4.37
C SER A 45 0.23 -11.34 -4.43
N CYS A 46 -0.99 -10.82 -4.17
CA CYS A 46 -1.25 -9.38 -4.02
C CYS A 46 -0.38 -8.77 -2.93
N ALA A 47 -0.42 -9.38 -1.75
CA ALA A 47 0.28 -8.91 -0.57
C ALA A 47 1.80 -9.02 -0.76
N GLN A 48 2.28 -10.07 -1.41
CA GLN A 48 3.71 -10.21 -1.72
C GLN A 48 4.24 -9.08 -2.59
N GLU A 49 3.45 -8.53 -3.53
CA GLU A 49 3.85 -7.35 -4.29
C GLU A 49 3.90 -6.10 -3.41
N THR A 50 2.86 -5.84 -2.63
CA THR A 50 2.81 -4.68 -1.73
C THR A 50 3.94 -4.73 -0.69
N VAL A 51 4.25 -5.90 -0.14
CA VAL A 51 5.35 -6.07 0.82
C VAL A 51 6.71 -5.85 0.14
N ARG A 52 6.89 -6.30 -1.11
CA ARG A 52 8.11 -5.99 -1.87
C ARG A 52 8.31 -4.49 -2.03
N SER A 53 7.24 -3.75 -2.34
CA SER A 53 7.27 -2.29 -2.42
C SER A 53 7.62 -1.64 -1.08
N LEU A 54 6.98 -2.07 0.01
CA LEU A 54 7.28 -1.60 1.37
C LEU A 54 8.76 -1.82 1.74
N VAL A 55 9.28 -3.04 1.52
CA VAL A 55 10.67 -3.37 1.84
C VAL A 55 11.64 -2.57 0.98
N ALA A 56 11.34 -2.36 -0.30
CA ALA A 56 12.16 -1.53 -1.17
C ALA A 56 12.24 -0.08 -0.67
N ASP A 57 11.11 0.50 -0.26
CA ASP A 57 11.05 1.87 0.24
C ASP A 57 11.76 2.01 1.60
N TYR A 58 11.64 1.00 2.47
CA TYR A 58 12.39 0.92 3.71
C TYR A 58 13.90 0.91 3.46
N ASN A 59 14.37 0.01 2.58
CA ASN A 59 15.78 -0.11 2.24
C ASN A 59 16.34 1.15 1.57
N ALA A 60 15.50 1.91 0.88
CA ALA A 60 15.84 3.19 0.28
C ALA A 60 15.78 4.37 1.27
N GLY A 61 15.40 4.15 2.53
CA GLY A 61 15.29 5.20 3.55
C GLY A 61 14.11 6.15 3.33
N LEU A 62 13.10 5.75 2.56
CA LEU A 62 11.95 6.60 2.21
C LEU A 62 10.85 6.60 3.28
N LEU A 63 10.91 5.68 4.25
CA LEU A 63 9.93 5.57 5.32
C LEU A 63 10.39 6.38 6.53
N GLN A 64 9.68 7.48 6.79
CA GLN A 64 9.86 8.27 8.00
C GLN A 64 9.31 7.47 9.19
N VAL A 65 10.18 7.10 10.14
CA VAL A 65 9.73 6.66 11.46
C VAL A 65 9.46 7.92 12.27
N SER A 66 8.22 8.40 12.28
CA SER A 66 7.81 9.44 13.23
C SER A 66 7.87 8.85 14.64
N GLY A 67 9.00 9.04 15.33
CA GLY A 67 9.16 8.66 16.74
C GLY A 67 10.55 8.24 17.22
N LEU A 68 11.53 7.99 16.35
CA LEU A 68 12.88 7.62 16.80
C LEU A 68 13.92 8.64 16.32
N SER A 69 14.07 9.72 17.10
CA SER A 69 15.32 10.48 17.09
C SER A 69 16.37 9.62 17.77
N VAL A 70 17.08 8.77 17.01
CA VAL A 70 18.33 8.19 17.50
C VAL A 70 19.33 9.33 17.57
N ARG A 71 19.52 9.84 18.79
CA ARG A 71 20.75 10.54 19.15
C ARG A 71 21.87 9.53 19.29
#